data_AF-A0AAE9JKB2-F1
#
_entry.id   AF-A0AAE9JKB2-F1
#
_cell.length_a   1.000
_cell.length_b   1.000
_cell.length_c   1.000
_cell.angle_alpha   90.00
_cell.angle_beta   90.00
_cell.angle_gamma   90.00
#
_symmetry.space_group_name_H-M   'P 1'
#
loop_
_entity.id
_entity.type
_entity.pdbx_description
1 polymer ?
#
loop_
_entity_poly.entity_id
_entity_poly.type
_entity_poly.pdbx_seq_one_letter_code
_entity_poly.pdbx_strand_id
1 'polypeptide(L)'
;MGWMKFLAVVPLVKEAFNAGLEIIDDIRSDPTRKIDALKKVSAESKQKHEEAMRKLKEGQEESEAAFRRREEAASERIRIQKEENDKVVNAMTEKIRINEEQHDVEMKKMNDEHSKKVLAMRSESKEARDKAEMEHRMKVDKMENEHKNEKREAEVELKKIKEEGQLKITQAEEEKDAVSEERNKELNLFIEASKELHEINQQQIREISKRNNEFRLENVKLKKEQLAVENKKKLEENHKIYENLMNVLTIENSRNIIQKFEVITTHVTPVYTSLKCIKDACLPQHNEEPTIIPGELDEDFRSIRSAKNCFDYSQRMFRQYLINTNLTDRRLYDTCSKLITDMSNLMNADELLSICNNLPKAIDNDRLEVVKKYGKTADSLYNEFSTLRNSLENGFKQLQISHLPSAPSSQHRAIEQ
;
A
#
# COMPACT_ATOMS: atom_id res chain seq x y z
N MET A 1 17.02 -39.37 25.89
CA MET A 1 17.42 -37.95 25.73
C MET A 1 16.84 -37.25 24.47
N GLY A 2 16.22 -37.94 23.50
CA GLY A 2 15.67 -37.31 22.28
C GLY A 2 14.39 -36.49 22.47
N TRP A 3 13.49 -36.92 23.36
CA TRP A 3 12.16 -36.35 23.58
C TRP A 3 12.11 -34.84 23.92
N MET A 4 13.03 -34.34 24.76
CA MET A 4 13.04 -32.92 25.14
C MET A 4 13.33 -31.97 23.96
N LYS A 5 13.90 -32.48 22.86
CA LYS A 5 14.21 -31.67 21.68
C LYS A 5 12.98 -31.36 20.81
N PHE A 6 11.97 -32.23 20.78
CA PHE A 6 10.80 -32.05 19.91
C PHE A 6 9.82 -31.00 20.43
N LEU A 7 9.51 -31.03 21.73
CA LEU A 7 8.51 -30.15 22.35
C LEU A 7 8.97 -28.69 22.48
N ALA A 8 10.29 -28.45 22.51
CA ALA A 8 10.83 -27.10 22.67
C ALA A 8 10.69 -26.22 21.40
N VAL A 9 10.46 -26.82 20.22
CA VAL A 9 10.46 -26.08 18.94
C VAL A 9 9.13 -25.37 18.69
N VAL A 10 8.01 -25.96 19.12
CA VAL A 10 6.66 -25.46 18.84
C VAL A 10 6.38 -24.09 19.48
N PRO A 11 6.68 -23.85 20.78
CA PRO A 11 6.46 -22.54 21.40
C PRO A 11 7.30 -21.43 20.78
N LEU A 12 8.56 -21.73 20.42
CA LEU A 12 9.50 -20.77 19.83
C LEU A 12 9.02 -20.21 18.49
N VAL A 13 8.40 -21.05 17.64
CA VAL A 13 7.85 -20.60 16.34
C VAL A 13 6.69 -19.64 16.55
N LYS A 14 5.85 -19.88 17.56
CA LYS A 14 4.71 -19.04 17.88
C LYS A 14 5.13 -17.70 18.49
N GLU A 15 6.02 -17.70 19.48
CA GLU A 15 6.52 -16.49 20.13
C GLU A 15 7.24 -15.55 19.16
N ALA A 16 8.09 -16.12 18.31
CA ALA A 16 8.81 -15.36 17.29
C ALA A 16 7.88 -14.63 16.31
N PHE A 17 6.77 -15.27 15.92
CA PHE A 17 5.78 -14.67 15.04
C PHE A 17 5.03 -13.53 15.73
N ASN A 18 4.59 -13.75 16.97
CA ASN A 18 3.88 -12.74 17.75
C ASN A 18 4.74 -11.48 17.97
N ALA A 19 6.01 -11.66 18.33
CA ALA A 19 6.95 -10.54 18.46
C ALA A 19 7.12 -9.77 17.15
N GLY A 20 7.17 -10.46 16.01
CA GLY A 20 7.21 -9.83 14.69
C GLY A 20 5.96 -9.00 14.38
N LEU A 21 4.79 -9.46 14.81
CA LEU A 21 3.53 -8.74 14.65
C LEU A 21 3.44 -7.50 15.56
N GLU A 22 3.89 -7.59 16.81
CA GLU A 22 3.94 -6.44 17.72
C GLU A 22 4.80 -5.31 17.17
N ILE A 23 5.97 -5.64 16.61
CA ILE A 23 6.85 -4.65 15.96
C ILE A 23 6.14 -3.95 14.79
N ILE A 24 5.31 -4.66 14.03
CA ILE A 24 4.54 -4.07 12.92
C ILE A 24 3.49 -3.09 13.45
N ASP A 25 2.86 -3.41 14.58
CA ASP A 25 1.82 -2.57 15.18
C ASP A 25 2.41 -1.25 15.70
N ASP A 26 3.68 -1.25 16.10
CA ASP A 26 4.43 -0.05 16.51
C ASP A 26 4.89 0.84 15.35
N ILE A 27 4.82 0.36 14.09
CA ILE A 27 5.16 1.18 12.91
C ILE A 27 4.09 2.26 12.75
N ARG A 28 4.39 3.46 13.26
CA ARG A 28 3.50 4.62 13.10
C ARG A 28 3.39 5.04 11.63
N SER A 29 2.14 5.04 11.15
CA SER A 29 1.56 5.89 10.10
C SER A 29 1.89 5.68 8.61
N ASP A 30 2.67 4.68 8.20
CA ASP A 30 2.79 4.33 6.77
C ASP A 30 2.33 2.90 6.50
N PRO A 31 1.11 2.70 5.97
CA PRO A 31 0.61 1.38 5.58
C PRO A 31 1.49 0.65 4.58
N THR A 32 2.26 1.38 3.75
CA THR A 32 3.21 0.77 2.81
C THR A 32 4.37 0.11 3.56
N ARG A 33 4.94 0.82 4.55
CA ARG A 33 5.97 0.25 5.43
C ARG A 33 5.43 -0.92 6.25
N LYS A 34 4.18 -0.86 6.72
CA LYS A 34 3.53 -1.98 7.40
C LYS A 34 3.38 -3.20 6.48
N ILE A 35 3.00 -3.01 5.22
CA ILE A 35 2.93 -4.10 4.23
C ILE A 35 4.30 -4.74 3.99
N ASP A 36 5.35 -3.93 3.84
CA ASP A 36 6.70 -4.45 3.60
C ASP A 36 7.28 -5.16 4.83
N ALA A 37 7.04 -4.64 6.03
CA ALA A 37 7.37 -5.33 7.28
C ALA A 37 6.60 -6.65 7.42
N LEU A 38 5.31 -6.68 7.06
CA LEU A 38 4.49 -7.89 7.08
C LEU A 38 4.98 -8.96 6.08
N LYS A 39 5.47 -8.56 4.90
CA LYS A 39 6.13 -9.50 3.97
C LYS A 39 7.38 -10.12 4.59
N LYS A 40 8.17 -9.33 5.31
CA LYS A 40 9.36 -9.82 6.01
C LYS A 40 8.98 -10.84 7.10
N VAL A 41 8.01 -10.51 7.96
CA VAL A 41 7.48 -11.44 8.97
C VAL A 41 6.92 -12.71 8.32
N SER A 42 6.24 -12.60 7.18
CA SER A 42 5.75 -13.75 6.43
C SER A 42 6.86 -14.67 5.92
N ALA A 43 7.94 -14.09 5.37
CA ALA A 43 9.09 -14.86 4.91
C ALA A 43 9.82 -15.55 6.08
N GLU A 44 10.03 -14.82 7.19
CA GLU A 44 10.66 -15.35 8.39
C GLU A 44 9.82 -16.45 9.06
N SER A 45 8.50 -16.28 9.14
CA SER A 45 7.56 -17.30 9.65
C SER A 45 7.63 -18.57 8.81
N LYS A 46 7.58 -18.46 7.48
CA LYS A 46 7.71 -19.60 6.57
C LYS A 46 9.04 -20.33 6.77
N GLN A 47 10.14 -19.59 6.82
CA GLN A 47 11.48 -20.16 7.02
C GLN A 47 11.58 -20.88 8.38
N LYS A 48 11.09 -20.28 9.46
CA LYS A 48 11.09 -20.91 10.80
C LYS A 48 10.23 -22.18 10.84
N HIS A 49 9.08 -22.18 10.19
CA HIS A 49 8.25 -23.39 10.08
C HIS A 49 8.98 -24.51 9.31
N GLU A 50 9.58 -24.20 8.16
CA GLU A 50 10.36 -25.17 7.37
C GLU A 50 11.55 -25.72 8.16
N GLU A 51 12.28 -24.87 8.87
CA GLU A 51 13.40 -25.27 9.72
C GLU A 51 12.95 -26.17 10.88
N ALA A 52 11.84 -25.82 11.54
CA ALA A 52 11.25 -26.60 12.62
C ALA A 52 10.79 -27.99 12.13
N MET A 53 10.08 -28.05 10.99
CA MET A 53 9.66 -29.32 10.38
C MET A 53 10.85 -30.19 10.00
N ARG A 54 11.91 -29.59 9.48
CA ARG A 54 13.14 -30.31 9.13
C ARG A 54 13.80 -30.93 10.36
N LYS A 55 14.01 -30.14 11.42
CA LYS A 55 14.57 -30.63 12.69
C LYS A 55 13.72 -31.75 13.31
N LEU A 56 12.40 -31.63 13.21
CA LEU A 56 11.45 -32.64 13.69
C LEU A 56 11.60 -33.95 12.89
N LYS A 57 11.73 -33.89 11.57
CA LYS A 57 11.97 -35.08 10.73
C LYS A 57 13.33 -35.72 10.96
N GLU A 58 14.39 -34.92 11.01
CA GLU A 58 15.76 -35.40 11.29
C GLU A 58 15.80 -36.15 12.64
N GLY A 59 15.18 -35.60 13.69
CA GLY A 59 15.08 -36.27 14.98
C GLY A 59 14.27 -37.57 14.93
N GLN A 60 13.18 -37.61 14.14
CA GLN A 60 12.37 -38.82 13.96
C GLN A 60 13.19 -39.93 13.28
N GLU A 61 13.93 -39.60 12.23
CA GLU A 61 14.77 -40.54 11.50
C GLU A 61 15.88 -41.12 12.40
N GLU A 62 16.53 -40.27 13.21
CA GLU A 62 17.53 -40.71 14.19
C GLU A 62 16.93 -41.67 15.23
N SER A 63 15.76 -41.32 15.77
CA SER A 63 15.07 -42.15 16.76
C SER A 63 14.61 -43.49 16.18
N GLU A 64 14.00 -43.47 14.99
CA GLU A 64 13.56 -44.67 14.29
C GLU A 64 14.73 -45.60 13.94
N ALA A 65 15.89 -45.05 13.58
CA ALA A 65 17.11 -45.83 13.37
C ALA A 65 17.61 -46.46 14.68
N ALA A 66 17.52 -45.75 15.81
CA ALA A 66 17.88 -46.29 17.12
C ALA A 66 16.91 -47.39 17.60
N PHE A 67 15.61 -47.25 17.33
CA PHE A 67 14.63 -48.30 17.62
C PHE A 67 14.85 -49.54 16.77
N ARG A 68 15.07 -49.40 15.46
CA ARG A 68 15.38 -50.53 14.57
C ARG A 68 16.59 -51.32 15.04
N ARG A 69 17.68 -50.66 15.42
CA ARG A 69 18.87 -51.34 15.99
C ARG A 69 18.56 -52.11 17.27
N ARG A 70 17.73 -51.54 18.17
CA ARG A 70 17.33 -52.21 19.42
C ARG A 70 16.45 -53.43 19.15
N GLU A 71 15.51 -53.31 18.23
CA GLU A 71 14.60 -54.40 17.83
C GLU A 71 15.35 -55.54 17.13
N GLU A 72 16.30 -55.22 16.23
CA GLU A 72 17.20 -56.19 15.59
C GLU A 72 18.06 -56.91 16.63
N ALA A 73 18.64 -56.19 17.59
CA ALA A 73 19.43 -56.78 18.66
C ALA A 73 18.61 -57.72 19.56
N ALA A 74 17.37 -57.34 19.93
CA ALA A 74 16.47 -58.19 20.70
C ALA A 74 16.06 -59.44 19.89
N SER A 75 15.75 -59.28 18.60
CA SER A 75 15.41 -60.40 17.71
C SER A 75 16.56 -61.40 17.57
N GLU A 76 17.79 -60.90 17.44
CA GLU A 76 18.98 -61.75 17.36
C GLU A 76 19.27 -62.46 18.69
N ARG A 77 19.05 -61.80 19.84
CA ARG A 77 19.12 -62.47 21.15
C ARG A 77 18.13 -63.62 21.26
N ILE A 78 16.87 -63.42 20.85
CA ILE A 78 15.86 -64.48 20.84
C ILE A 78 16.31 -65.66 19.98
N ARG A 79 16.88 -65.39 18.79
CA ARG A 79 17.38 -66.43 17.89
C ARG A 79 18.51 -67.23 18.53
N ILE A 80 19.52 -66.56 19.08
CA ILE A 80 20.66 -67.20 19.78
C ILE A 80 20.15 -68.03 20.96
N GLN A 81 19.25 -67.48 21.78
CA GLN A 81 18.71 -68.16 22.96
C GLN A 81 17.94 -69.44 22.57
N LYS A 82 17.17 -69.41 21.47
CA LYS A 82 16.46 -70.57 20.90
C LYS A 82 17.46 -71.63 20.42
N GLU A 83 18.45 -71.24 19.63
CA GLU A 83 19.47 -72.17 19.12
C GLU A 83 20.32 -72.81 20.24
N GLU A 84 20.72 -72.03 21.25
CA GLU A 84 21.45 -72.54 22.40
C GLU A 84 20.60 -73.51 23.23
N ASN A 85 19.35 -73.15 23.50
CA ASN A 85 18.43 -74.01 24.24
C ASN A 85 18.19 -75.33 23.51
N ASP A 86 17.94 -75.29 22.20
CA ASP A 86 17.74 -76.49 21.38
C ASP A 86 18.99 -77.39 21.39
N LYS A 87 20.19 -76.81 21.30
CA LYS A 87 21.45 -77.58 21.38
C LYS A 87 21.59 -78.29 22.73
N VAL A 88 21.36 -77.59 23.84
CA VAL A 88 21.51 -78.18 25.19
C VAL A 88 20.43 -79.23 25.44
N VAL A 89 19.18 -78.97 25.06
CA VAL A 89 18.06 -79.91 25.18
C VAL A 89 18.32 -81.17 24.35
N ASN A 90 18.77 -81.04 23.10
CA ASN A 90 19.08 -82.17 22.24
C ASN A 90 20.26 -82.99 22.78
N ALA A 91 21.32 -82.34 23.26
CA ALA A 91 22.47 -83.03 23.84
C ALA A 91 22.08 -83.84 25.09
N MET A 92 21.24 -83.28 25.97
CA MET A 92 20.78 -83.98 27.17
C MET A 92 19.80 -85.11 26.83
N THR A 93 18.94 -84.93 25.84
CA THR A 93 18.03 -85.97 25.33
C THR A 93 18.82 -87.14 24.74
N GLU A 94 19.85 -86.87 23.95
CA GLU A 94 20.72 -87.89 23.37
C GLU A 94 21.51 -88.64 24.44
N LYS A 95 21.97 -87.94 25.50
CA LYS A 95 22.64 -88.58 26.64
C LYS A 95 21.72 -89.58 27.36
N ILE A 96 20.44 -89.23 27.55
CA ILE A 96 19.43 -90.15 28.12
C ILE A 96 19.26 -91.37 27.21
N ARG A 97 19.11 -91.15 25.90
CA ARG A 97 18.96 -92.23 24.91
C ARG A 97 20.14 -93.19 24.91
N ILE A 98 21.37 -92.69 24.93
CA ILE A 98 22.60 -93.51 25.00
C ILE A 98 22.65 -94.29 26.32
N ASN A 99 22.27 -93.67 27.45
CA ASN A 99 22.25 -94.36 28.74
C ASN A 99 21.24 -95.51 28.74
N GLU A 100 20.06 -95.32 28.15
CA GLU A 100 19.05 -96.38 27.98
C GLU A 100 19.59 -97.53 27.11
N GLU A 101 20.21 -97.22 25.97
CA GLU A 101 20.82 -98.24 25.10
C GLU A 101 21.94 -99.02 25.80
N GLN A 102 22.78 -98.33 26.59
CA GLN A 102 23.84 -98.97 27.36
C GLN A 102 23.28 -99.89 28.44
N HIS A 103 22.24 -99.45 29.17
CA HIS A 103 21.54 -100.28 30.14
C HIS A 103 20.94 -101.54 29.50
N ASP A 104 20.28 -101.42 28.35
CA ASP A 104 19.70 -102.57 27.63
C ASP A 104 20.78 -103.59 27.22
N VAL A 105 21.93 -103.11 26.75
CA VAL A 105 23.08 -103.96 26.39
C VAL A 105 23.66 -104.66 27.61
N GLU A 106 23.86 -103.95 28.72
CA GLU A 106 24.37 -104.52 29.97
C GLU A 106 23.41 -105.56 30.56
N MET A 107 22.11 -105.27 30.56
CA MET A 107 21.05 -106.19 30.99
C MET A 107 21.05 -107.47 30.16
N LYS A 108 21.15 -107.36 28.83
CA LYS A 108 21.23 -108.53 27.93
C LYS A 108 22.50 -109.36 28.21
N LYS A 109 23.64 -108.70 28.36
CA LYS A 109 24.91 -109.38 28.68
C LYS A 109 24.84 -110.12 30.01
N MET A 110 24.28 -109.50 31.05
CA MET A 110 24.09 -110.11 32.36
C MET A 110 23.19 -111.36 32.28
N ASN A 111 22.06 -111.25 31.55
CA ASN A 111 21.14 -112.36 31.32
C ASN A 111 21.80 -113.52 30.54
N ASP A 112 22.61 -113.22 29.53
CA ASP A 112 23.36 -114.21 28.74
C ASP A 112 24.44 -114.91 29.58
N GLU A 113 25.18 -114.15 30.40
CA GLU A 113 26.17 -114.68 31.33
C GLU A 113 25.54 -115.58 32.39
N HIS A 114 24.40 -115.17 32.95
CA HIS A 114 23.63 -116.01 33.86
C HIS A 114 23.15 -117.29 33.19
N SER A 115 22.60 -117.20 31.99
CA SER A 115 22.16 -118.36 31.21
C SER A 115 23.30 -119.36 30.98
N LYS A 116 24.50 -118.88 30.61
CA LYS A 116 25.70 -119.72 30.47
C LYS A 116 26.12 -120.35 31.79
N LYS A 117 26.09 -119.58 32.89
CA LYS A 117 26.43 -120.06 34.24
C LYS A 117 25.48 -121.17 34.67
N VAL A 118 24.16 -120.98 34.52
CA VAL A 118 23.14 -121.99 34.84
C VAL A 118 23.28 -123.26 34.00
N LEU A 119 23.61 -123.13 32.71
CA LEU A 119 23.89 -124.28 31.82
C LEU A 119 25.13 -125.08 32.28
N ALA A 120 26.18 -124.40 32.74
CA ALA A 120 27.38 -125.05 33.27
C ALA A 120 27.14 -125.78 34.61
N MET A 121 26.19 -125.30 35.43
CA MET A 121 25.84 -125.88 36.73
C MET A 121 24.79 -127.01 36.64
N ARG A 122 24.55 -127.60 35.44
CA ARG A 122 23.55 -128.67 35.24
C ARG A 122 23.80 -129.92 36.08
N SER A 123 25.05 -130.25 36.39
CA SER A 123 25.47 -131.39 37.22
C SER A 123 25.57 -131.07 38.73
N GLU A 124 25.30 -129.83 39.13
CA GLU A 124 25.38 -129.40 40.53
C GLU A 124 24.06 -129.59 41.30
N SER A 125 24.11 -129.45 42.63
CA SER A 125 22.94 -129.58 43.51
C SER A 125 21.88 -128.52 43.22
N LYS A 126 20.62 -128.82 43.55
CA LYS A 126 19.50 -127.90 43.38
C LYS A 126 19.71 -126.59 44.15
N GLU A 127 20.25 -126.66 45.36
CA GLU A 127 20.58 -125.48 46.19
C GLU A 127 21.61 -124.55 45.56
N ALA A 128 22.62 -125.07 44.85
CA ALA A 128 23.62 -124.24 44.17
C ALA A 128 23.01 -123.44 43.00
N ARG A 129 22.08 -124.06 42.25
CA ARG A 129 21.32 -123.42 41.18
C ARG A 129 20.35 -122.35 41.71
N ASP A 130 19.61 -122.67 42.76
CA ASP A 130 18.68 -121.72 43.40
C ASP A 130 19.42 -120.50 43.97
N LYS A 131 20.63 -120.69 44.53
CA LYS A 131 21.48 -119.58 45.00
C LYS A 131 21.96 -118.69 43.85
N ALA A 132 22.39 -119.26 42.73
CA ALA A 132 22.82 -118.48 41.56
C ALA A 132 21.67 -117.69 40.92
N GLU A 133 20.47 -118.28 40.88
CA GLU A 133 19.24 -117.62 40.42
C GLU A 133 18.88 -116.44 41.33
N MET A 134 18.99 -116.61 42.65
CA MET A 134 18.74 -115.55 43.63
C MET A 134 19.77 -114.42 43.53
N GLU A 135 21.06 -114.73 43.39
CA GLU A 135 22.12 -113.74 43.16
C GLU A 135 21.91 -112.95 41.87
N HIS A 136 21.46 -113.60 40.80
CA HIS A 136 21.14 -112.94 39.54
C HIS A 136 19.93 -112.01 39.65
N ARG A 137 18.84 -112.47 40.28
CA ARG A 137 17.67 -111.61 40.55
C ARG A 137 18.05 -110.39 41.37
N MET A 138 18.83 -110.56 42.43
CA MET A 138 19.31 -109.44 43.24
C MET A 138 20.16 -108.45 42.45
N LYS A 139 20.97 -108.92 41.49
CA LYS A 139 21.76 -108.05 40.61
C LYS A 139 20.91 -107.33 39.57
N VAL A 140 19.94 -108.01 38.97
CA VAL A 140 18.97 -107.41 38.04
C VAL A 140 18.16 -106.34 38.74
N ASP A 141 17.55 -106.66 39.89
CA ASP A 141 16.74 -105.71 40.67
C ASP A 141 17.55 -104.47 41.09
N LYS A 142 18.83 -104.68 41.45
CA LYS A 142 19.74 -103.58 41.79
C LYS A 142 20.04 -102.71 40.58
N MET A 143 20.42 -103.30 39.45
CA MET A 143 20.76 -102.58 38.22
C MET A 143 19.54 -101.84 37.64
N GLU A 144 18.36 -102.45 37.64
CA GLU A 144 17.11 -101.81 37.22
C GLU A 144 16.75 -100.62 38.11
N ASN A 145 16.90 -100.73 39.43
CA ASN A 145 16.64 -99.61 40.36
C ASN A 145 17.66 -98.48 40.21
N GLU A 146 18.94 -98.79 40.02
CA GLU A 146 19.99 -97.79 39.77
C GLU A 146 19.69 -97.03 38.47
N HIS A 147 19.46 -97.73 37.35
CA HIS A 147 19.11 -97.11 36.08
C HIS A 147 17.81 -96.30 36.15
N LYS A 148 16.79 -96.79 36.86
CA LYS A 148 15.53 -96.08 37.05
C LYS A 148 15.72 -94.77 37.82
N ASN A 149 16.60 -94.74 38.82
CA ASN A 149 16.92 -93.52 39.54
C ASN A 149 17.72 -92.54 38.67
N GLU A 150 18.76 -93.02 37.97
CA GLU A 150 19.56 -92.20 37.06
C GLU A 150 18.72 -91.59 35.93
N LYS A 151 17.83 -92.39 35.32
CA LYS A 151 16.88 -91.90 34.32
C LYS A 151 15.99 -90.80 34.88
N ARG A 152 15.46 -90.99 36.09
CA ARG A 152 14.60 -89.99 36.74
C ARG A 152 15.36 -88.68 37.02
N GLU A 153 16.60 -88.76 37.49
CA GLU A 153 17.45 -87.59 37.71
C GLU A 153 17.74 -86.85 36.41
N ALA A 154 18.07 -87.58 35.34
CA ALA A 154 18.33 -87.00 34.02
C ALA A 154 17.07 -86.36 33.41
N GLU A 155 15.88 -86.95 33.59
CA GLU A 155 14.59 -86.37 33.18
C GLU A 155 14.26 -85.08 33.95
N VAL A 156 14.55 -85.03 35.26
CA VAL A 156 14.37 -83.81 36.07
C VAL A 156 15.30 -82.70 35.60
N GLU A 157 16.58 -83.01 35.34
CA GLU A 157 17.54 -82.04 34.84
C GLU A 157 17.17 -81.54 33.43
N LEU A 158 16.72 -82.44 32.54
CA LEU A 158 16.21 -82.06 31.22
C LEU A 158 15.01 -81.11 31.32
N LYS A 159 14.09 -81.36 32.26
CA LYS A 159 12.94 -80.49 32.50
C LYS A 159 13.39 -79.10 32.98
N LYS A 160 14.35 -79.04 33.90
CA LYS A 160 14.92 -77.78 34.41
C LYS A 160 15.58 -76.96 33.30
N ILE A 161 16.38 -77.60 32.44
CA ILE A 161 17.00 -76.96 31.27
C ILE A 161 15.93 -76.35 30.35
N LYS A 162 14.86 -77.09 30.05
CA LYS A 162 13.76 -76.61 29.20
C LYS A 162 13.07 -75.39 29.82
N GLU A 163 12.80 -75.42 31.12
CA GLU A 163 12.17 -74.30 31.84
C GLU A 163 13.07 -73.05 31.88
N GLU A 164 14.36 -73.21 32.19
CA GLU A 164 15.32 -72.11 32.19
C GLU A 164 15.51 -71.48 30.80
N GLY A 165 15.59 -72.32 29.75
CA GLY A 165 15.67 -71.86 28.37
C GLY A 165 14.44 -71.09 27.94
N GLN A 166 13.24 -71.61 28.25
CA GLN A 166 11.97 -70.94 27.96
C GLN A 166 11.86 -69.59 28.68
N LEU A 167 12.31 -69.50 29.94
CA LEU A 167 12.30 -68.26 30.69
C LEU A 167 13.17 -67.18 30.03
N LYS A 168 14.39 -67.53 29.60
CA LYS A 168 15.29 -66.57 28.93
C LYS A 168 14.73 -66.09 27.59
N ILE A 169 14.09 -66.98 26.81
CA ILE A 169 13.40 -66.62 25.57
C ILE A 169 12.26 -65.64 25.86
N THR A 170 11.46 -65.93 26.88
CA THR A 170 10.32 -65.08 27.26
C THR A 170 10.78 -63.68 27.69
N GLN A 171 11.85 -63.58 28.49
CA GLN A 171 12.43 -62.28 28.87
C GLN A 171 12.92 -61.46 27.66
N ALA A 172 13.53 -62.11 26.67
CA ALA A 172 13.98 -61.45 25.46
C ALA A 172 12.80 -61.01 24.56
N GLU A 173 11.71 -61.79 24.53
CA GLU A 173 10.46 -61.43 23.85
C GLU A 173 9.78 -60.22 24.54
N GLU A 174 9.73 -60.18 25.87
CA GLU A 174 9.25 -59.03 26.64
C GLU A 174 10.09 -57.75 26.40
N GLU A 175 11.42 -57.86 26.33
CA GLU A 175 12.30 -56.73 25.99
C GLU A 175 11.98 -56.19 24.58
N LYS A 176 11.72 -57.07 23.61
CA LYS A 176 11.35 -56.68 22.24
C LYS A 176 10.00 -55.95 22.21
N ASP A 177 9.02 -56.46 22.94
CA ASP A 177 7.69 -55.85 23.01
C ASP A 177 7.74 -54.48 23.70
N ALA A 178 8.53 -54.34 24.76
CA ALA A 178 8.76 -53.04 25.42
C ALA A 178 9.38 -52.00 24.48
N VAL A 179 10.35 -52.40 23.63
CA VAL A 179 10.94 -51.53 22.60
C VAL A 179 9.88 -51.09 21.57
N SER A 180 8.98 -51.99 21.17
CA SER A 180 7.88 -51.68 20.24
C SER A 180 6.89 -50.68 20.84
N GLU A 181 6.53 -50.85 22.12
CA GLU A 181 5.68 -49.89 22.84
C GLU A 181 6.31 -48.51 22.98
N GLU A 182 7.60 -48.44 23.32
CA GLU A 182 8.34 -47.16 23.36
C GLU A 182 8.35 -46.46 22.01
N ARG A 183 8.60 -47.22 20.93
CA ARG A 183 8.58 -46.71 19.55
C ARG A 183 7.22 -46.11 19.20
N ASN A 184 6.13 -46.81 19.51
CA ASN A 184 4.78 -46.32 19.23
C ASN A 184 4.43 -45.05 20.01
N LYS A 185 4.86 -44.96 21.28
CA LYS A 185 4.69 -43.74 22.09
C LYS A 185 5.42 -42.55 21.47
N GLU A 186 6.68 -42.75 21.05
CA GLU A 186 7.47 -41.69 20.43
C GLU A 186 6.94 -41.27 19.04
N LEU A 187 6.46 -42.22 18.25
CA LEU A 187 5.82 -41.94 16.97
C LEU A 187 4.55 -41.10 17.12
N ASN A 188 3.70 -41.40 18.10
CA ASN A 188 2.49 -40.62 18.35
C ASN A 188 2.81 -39.16 18.69
N LEU A 189 3.85 -38.92 19.47
CA LEU A 189 4.25 -37.55 19.84
C LEU A 189 4.87 -36.79 18.69
N PHE A 190 5.62 -37.46 17.81
CA PHE A 190 6.06 -36.87 16.57
C PHE A 190 4.86 -36.42 15.72
N ILE A 191 3.83 -37.26 15.60
CA ILE A 191 2.61 -36.95 14.86
C ILE A 191 1.89 -35.74 15.48
N GLU A 192 1.74 -35.72 16.80
CA GLU A 192 1.11 -34.61 17.53
C GLU A 192 1.87 -33.30 17.35
N ALA A 193 3.19 -33.30 17.56
CA ALA A 193 4.04 -32.11 17.40
C ALA A 193 4.04 -31.60 15.94
N SER A 194 4.08 -32.50 14.96
CA SER A 194 3.98 -32.16 13.53
C SER A 194 2.64 -31.51 13.20
N LYS A 195 1.54 -32.06 13.74
CA LYS A 195 0.19 -31.51 13.56
C LYS A 195 0.07 -30.12 14.19
N GLU A 196 0.54 -29.95 15.42
CA GLU A 196 0.51 -28.66 16.13
C GLU A 196 1.33 -27.59 15.37
N LEU A 197 2.52 -27.95 14.89
CA LEU A 197 3.36 -27.04 14.11
C LEU A 197 2.68 -26.63 12.78
N HIS A 198 1.96 -27.54 12.15
CA HIS A 198 1.17 -27.25 10.95
C HIS A 198 -0.02 -26.34 11.23
N GLU A 199 -0.76 -26.58 12.32
CA GLU A 199 -1.88 -25.75 12.75
C GLU A 199 -1.43 -24.31 13.07
N ILE A 200 -0.30 -24.15 13.77
CA ILE A 200 0.31 -22.85 14.04
C ILE A 200 0.63 -22.14 12.72
N ASN A 201 1.31 -22.80 11.78
CA ASN A 201 1.63 -22.19 10.49
C ASN A 201 0.37 -21.76 9.72
N GLN A 202 -0.69 -22.57 9.71
CA GLN A 202 -1.96 -22.19 9.10
C GLN A 202 -2.62 -20.97 9.78
N GLN A 203 -2.52 -20.86 11.11
CA GLN A 203 -3.00 -19.67 11.84
C GLN A 203 -2.17 -18.44 11.47
N GLN A 204 -0.84 -18.56 11.44
CA GLN A 204 0.07 -17.46 11.06
C GLN A 204 -0.22 -16.96 9.64
N ILE A 205 -0.41 -17.86 8.67
CA ILE A 205 -0.77 -17.51 7.28
C ILE A 205 -2.10 -16.73 7.23
N ARG A 206 -3.11 -17.20 7.98
CA ARG A 206 -4.42 -16.53 8.04
C ARG A 206 -4.31 -15.13 8.63
N GLU A 207 -3.54 -14.96 9.70
CA GLU A 207 -3.35 -13.67 10.35
C GLU A 207 -2.57 -12.69 9.45
N ILE A 208 -1.51 -13.15 8.77
CA ILE A 208 -0.79 -12.36 7.77
C ILE A 208 -1.75 -11.91 6.66
N SER A 209 -2.56 -12.82 6.12
CA SER A 209 -3.50 -12.49 5.05
C SER A 209 -4.52 -11.43 5.48
N LYS A 210 -5.07 -11.57 6.70
CA LYS A 210 -6.00 -10.62 7.29
C LYS A 210 -5.37 -9.23 7.44
N ARG A 211 -4.21 -9.12 8.08
CA ARG A 211 -3.51 -7.83 8.28
C ARG A 211 -3.11 -7.17 6.96
N ASN A 212 -2.67 -7.96 5.98
CA ASN A 212 -2.31 -7.43 4.67
C ASN A 212 -3.51 -6.77 3.96
N ASN A 213 -4.70 -7.37 4.05
CA ASN A 213 -5.92 -6.79 3.51
C ASN A 213 -6.32 -5.50 4.24
N GLU A 214 -6.20 -5.47 5.57
CA GLU A 214 -6.46 -4.28 6.39
C GLU A 214 -5.54 -3.10 5.99
N PHE A 215 -4.23 -3.34 5.90
CA PHE A 215 -3.27 -2.30 5.49
C PHE A 215 -3.48 -1.83 4.05
N ARG A 216 -3.88 -2.73 3.14
CA ARG A 216 -4.23 -2.33 1.75
C ARG A 216 -5.43 -1.39 1.73
N LEU A 217 -6.47 -1.70 2.51
CA LEU A 217 -7.67 -0.86 2.58
C LEU A 217 -7.36 0.51 3.20
N GLU A 218 -6.56 0.54 4.27
CA GLU A 218 -6.08 1.78 4.89
C GLU A 218 -5.29 2.64 3.89
N ASN A 219 -4.38 2.03 3.12
CA ASN A 219 -3.57 2.73 2.11
C ASN A 219 -4.45 3.36 1.02
N VAL A 220 -5.46 2.63 0.52
CA VAL A 220 -6.42 3.16 -0.47
C VAL A 220 -7.20 4.35 0.10
N LYS A 221 -7.62 4.28 1.37
CA LYS A 221 -8.34 5.36 2.05
C LYS A 221 -7.46 6.61 2.19
N LEU A 222 -6.23 6.47 2.68
CA LEU A 222 -5.28 7.57 2.82
C LEU A 222 -4.95 8.23 1.48
N LYS A 223 -4.73 7.44 0.42
CA LYS A 223 -4.50 7.97 -0.93
C LYS A 223 -5.69 8.77 -1.45
N LYS A 224 -6.92 8.31 -1.19
CA LYS A 224 -8.14 9.01 -1.57
C LYS A 224 -8.28 10.34 -0.82
N GLU A 225 -7.98 10.36 0.48
CA GLU A 225 -8.00 11.58 1.30
C GLU A 225 -6.94 12.58 0.85
N GLN A 226 -5.70 12.14 0.60
CA GLN A 226 -4.63 12.98 0.06
C GLN A 226 -4.99 13.59 -1.29
N LEU A 227 -5.53 12.78 -2.21
CA LEU A 227 -5.96 13.25 -3.52
C LEU A 227 -7.09 14.29 -3.42
N ALA A 228 -8.02 14.10 -2.47
CA ALA A 228 -9.09 15.07 -2.24
C ALA A 228 -8.55 16.42 -1.73
N VAL A 229 -7.57 16.40 -0.82
CA VAL A 229 -6.91 17.62 -0.33
C VAL A 229 -6.14 18.32 -1.45
N GLU A 230 -5.36 17.57 -2.25
CA GLU A 230 -4.60 18.12 -3.38
C GLU A 230 -5.53 18.74 -4.44
N ASN A 231 -6.61 18.05 -4.80
CA ASN A 231 -7.60 18.56 -5.75
C ASN A 231 -8.28 19.83 -5.24
N LYS A 232 -8.63 19.90 -3.95
CA LYS A 232 -9.21 21.11 -3.34
C LYS A 232 -8.24 22.28 -3.44
N LYS A 233 -6.96 22.06 -3.10
CA LYS A 233 -5.92 23.09 -3.19
C LYS A 233 -5.74 23.60 -4.63
N LYS A 234 -5.68 22.70 -5.62
CA LYS A 234 -5.60 23.08 -7.05
C LYS A 234 -6.81 23.88 -7.51
N LEU A 235 -8.02 23.53 -7.04
CA LEU A 235 -9.23 24.27 -7.38
C LEU A 235 -9.21 25.69 -6.82
N GLU A 236 -8.76 25.86 -5.57
CA GLU A 236 -8.60 27.18 -4.93
C GLU A 236 -7.53 28.04 -5.65
N GLU A 237 -6.41 27.44 -6.06
CA GLU A 237 -5.38 28.11 -6.85
C GLU A 237 -5.91 28.55 -8.23
N ASN A 238 -6.63 27.67 -8.92
CA ASN A 238 -7.27 27.99 -10.20
C ASN A 238 -8.26 29.14 -10.05
N HIS A 239 -9.08 29.14 -8.99
CA HIS A 239 -10.03 30.22 -8.75
C HIS A 239 -9.34 31.58 -8.60
N LYS A 240 -8.24 31.64 -7.82
CA LYS A 240 -7.43 32.87 -7.67
C LYS A 240 -6.84 33.34 -9.00
N ILE A 241 -6.37 32.41 -9.84
CA ILE A 241 -5.85 32.75 -11.18
C ILE A 241 -6.96 33.34 -12.04
N TYR A 242 -8.15 32.74 -12.06
CA TYR A 242 -9.29 33.26 -12.81
C TYR A 242 -9.72 34.65 -12.32
N GLU A 243 -9.84 34.87 -11.01
CA GLU A 243 -10.17 36.18 -10.45
C GLU A 243 -9.14 37.24 -10.84
N ASN A 244 -7.85 36.92 -10.73
CA ASN A 244 -6.77 37.82 -11.14
C ASN A 244 -6.81 38.14 -12.63
N LEU A 245 -7.04 37.14 -13.48
CA LEU A 245 -7.17 37.33 -14.93
C LEU A 245 -8.35 38.24 -15.26
N MET A 246 -9.52 38.00 -14.64
CA MET A 246 -10.70 38.83 -14.82
C MET A 246 -10.47 40.29 -14.40
N ASN A 247 -9.75 40.50 -13.29
CA ASN A 247 -9.39 41.84 -12.83
C ASN A 247 -8.46 42.54 -13.83
N VAL A 248 -7.41 41.86 -14.32
CA VAL A 248 -6.48 42.41 -15.32
C VAL A 248 -7.21 42.79 -16.60
N LEU A 249 -8.04 41.87 -17.14
CA LEU A 249 -8.81 42.13 -18.37
C LEU A 249 -9.80 43.28 -18.19
N THR A 250 -10.43 43.42 -17.02
CA THR A 250 -11.36 44.52 -16.73
C THR A 250 -10.63 45.87 -16.66
N ILE A 251 -9.45 45.91 -16.03
CA ILE A 251 -8.61 47.12 -15.96
C ILE A 251 -8.10 47.50 -17.35
N GLU A 252 -7.61 46.53 -18.13
CA GLU A 252 -7.14 46.75 -19.49
C GLU A 252 -8.26 47.27 -20.39
N ASN A 253 -9.44 46.67 -20.29
CA ASN A 253 -10.62 47.15 -21.00
C ASN A 253 -10.97 48.60 -20.62
N SER A 254 -10.96 48.90 -19.32
CA SER A 254 -11.22 50.26 -18.82
C SER A 254 -10.21 51.28 -19.36
N ARG A 255 -8.92 50.92 -19.44
CA ARG A 255 -7.89 51.76 -20.08
C ARG A 255 -8.21 52.05 -21.53
N ASN A 256 -8.55 51.01 -22.29
CA ASN A 256 -8.82 51.16 -23.72
C ASN A 256 -10.06 52.05 -23.96
N ILE A 257 -11.12 51.89 -23.16
CA ILE A 257 -12.30 52.76 -23.22
C ILE A 257 -11.93 54.21 -22.92
N ILE A 258 -11.17 54.47 -21.85
CA ILE A 258 -10.74 55.83 -21.47
C ILE A 258 -9.91 56.47 -22.60
N GLN A 259 -8.98 55.73 -23.20
CA GLN A 259 -8.18 56.21 -24.34
C GLN A 259 -9.04 56.54 -25.56
N LYS A 260 -10.02 55.68 -25.89
CA LYS A 260 -10.94 55.94 -27.01
C LYS A 260 -11.86 57.13 -26.73
N PHE A 261 -12.26 57.32 -25.47
CA PHE A 261 -13.03 58.48 -25.03
C PHE A 261 -12.22 59.79 -25.13
N GLU A 262 -10.94 59.77 -24.73
CA GLU A 262 -10.03 60.92 -24.84
C GLU A 262 -9.94 61.46 -26.27
N VAL A 263 -9.90 60.58 -27.28
CA VAL A 263 -9.89 60.99 -28.69
C VAL A 263 -11.12 61.84 -29.04
N ILE A 264 -12.29 61.54 -28.48
CA ILE A 264 -13.52 62.31 -28.74
C ILE A 264 -13.42 63.72 -28.16
N THR A 265 -12.85 63.84 -26.95
CA THR A 265 -12.77 65.13 -26.25
C THR A 265 -11.81 66.09 -26.93
N THR A 266 -10.84 65.59 -27.71
CA THR A 266 -9.87 66.45 -28.44
C THR A 266 -10.54 67.43 -29.42
N HIS A 267 -11.69 67.06 -29.99
CA HIS A 267 -12.40 67.89 -30.99
C HIS A 267 -13.08 69.12 -30.40
N VAL A 268 -13.22 69.21 -29.06
CA VAL A 268 -13.79 70.37 -28.37
C VAL A 268 -12.84 71.57 -28.38
N THR A 269 -11.53 71.33 -28.35
CA THR A 269 -10.52 72.39 -28.24
C THR A 269 -10.45 73.30 -29.47
N PRO A 270 -10.46 72.78 -30.72
CA PRO A 270 -10.50 73.63 -31.91
C PRO A 270 -11.72 74.54 -31.96
N VAL A 271 -12.92 74.03 -31.62
CA VAL A 271 -14.16 74.83 -31.59
C VAL A 271 -14.07 75.94 -30.56
N TYR A 272 -13.61 75.62 -29.34
CA TYR A 272 -13.37 76.61 -28.29
C TYR A 272 -12.39 77.71 -28.73
N THR A 273 -11.29 77.32 -29.39
CA THR A 273 -10.24 78.26 -29.83
C THR A 273 -10.78 79.18 -30.93
N SER A 274 -11.47 78.61 -31.92
CA SER A 274 -12.03 79.38 -33.02
C SER A 274 -13.17 80.31 -32.59
N LEU A 275 -14.01 79.89 -31.64
CA LEU A 275 -15.02 80.77 -31.04
C LEU A 275 -14.38 81.94 -30.30
N LYS A 276 -13.23 81.73 -29.64
CA LYS A 276 -12.47 82.81 -29.00
C LYS A 276 -11.98 83.82 -30.03
N CYS A 277 -11.36 83.36 -31.12
CA CYS A 277 -10.90 84.24 -32.20
C CYS A 277 -12.06 85.05 -32.81
N ILE A 278 -13.18 84.38 -33.11
CA ILE A 278 -14.38 85.03 -33.66
C ILE A 278 -14.92 86.07 -32.68
N LYS A 279 -15.02 85.74 -31.38
CA LYS A 279 -15.45 86.67 -30.34
C LYS A 279 -14.53 87.89 -30.29
N ASP A 280 -13.23 87.68 -30.16
CA ASP A 280 -12.24 88.75 -29.97
C ASP A 280 -12.20 89.69 -31.19
N ALA A 281 -12.42 89.16 -32.40
CA ALA A 281 -12.51 89.94 -33.64
C ALA A 281 -13.83 90.73 -33.74
N CYS A 282 -14.97 90.14 -33.36
CA CYS A 282 -16.28 90.79 -33.46
C CYS A 282 -16.58 91.76 -32.32
N LEU A 283 -15.90 91.60 -31.18
CA LEU A 283 -16.08 92.37 -29.95
C LEU A 283 -14.71 92.84 -29.41
N PRO A 284 -14.02 93.77 -30.11
CA PRO A 284 -12.72 94.27 -29.69
C PRO A 284 -12.81 95.01 -28.34
N GLN A 285 -11.67 95.08 -27.65
CA GLN A 285 -11.59 95.75 -26.35
C GLN A 285 -11.84 97.26 -26.50
N HIS A 286 -12.32 97.91 -25.43
CA HIS A 286 -12.55 99.36 -25.37
C HIS A 286 -13.67 99.92 -26.27
N ASN A 287 -14.66 99.11 -26.67
CA ASN A 287 -15.81 99.51 -27.50
C ASN A 287 -15.43 100.04 -28.90
N GLU A 288 -14.28 99.64 -29.42
CA GLU A 288 -13.89 99.94 -30.80
C GLU A 288 -14.85 99.27 -31.80
N GLU A 289 -14.98 99.83 -33.00
CA GLU A 289 -15.73 99.18 -34.07
C GLU A 289 -14.90 98.00 -34.63
N PRO A 290 -15.47 96.79 -34.74
CA PRO A 290 -14.74 95.65 -35.27
C PRO A 290 -14.33 95.92 -36.73
N THR A 291 -13.02 95.87 -36.99
CA THR A 291 -12.42 96.10 -38.30
C THR A 291 -11.95 94.75 -38.87
N ILE A 292 -12.90 93.88 -39.22
CA ILE A 292 -12.61 92.52 -39.69
C ILE A 292 -12.49 92.54 -41.21
N ILE A 293 -11.37 92.05 -41.74
CA ILE A 293 -11.19 91.94 -43.19
C ILE A 293 -11.97 90.72 -43.70
N PRO A 294 -12.75 90.83 -44.80
CA PRO A 294 -13.36 89.67 -45.43
C PRO A 294 -12.36 88.53 -45.67
N GLY A 295 -12.68 87.34 -45.21
CA GLY A 295 -11.81 86.15 -45.27
C GLY A 295 -10.87 85.95 -44.07
N GLU A 296 -10.73 86.92 -43.16
CA GLU A 296 -9.83 86.82 -41.99
C GLU A 296 -10.20 85.67 -41.04
N LEU A 297 -11.50 85.42 -40.86
CA LEU A 297 -12.04 84.39 -39.96
C LEU A 297 -12.37 83.05 -40.67
N ASP A 298 -12.03 82.90 -41.96
CA ASP A 298 -12.40 81.72 -42.75
C ASP A 298 -11.84 80.42 -42.19
N GLU A 299 -10.60 80.46 -41.67
CA GLU A 299 -9.97 79.29 -41.08
C GLU A 299 -10.66 78.88 -39.77
N ASP A 300 -11.17 79.84 -38.99
CA ASP A 300 -11.94 79.55 -37.78
C ASP A 300 -13.28 78.89 -38.10
N PHE A 301 -13.99 79.37 -39.13
CA PHE A 301 -15.23 78.73 -39.58
C PHE A 301 -14.98 77.33 -40.14
N ARG A 302 -13.87 77.13 -40.86
CA ARG A 302 -13.46 75.83 -41.40
C ARG A 302 -13.06 74.87 -40.28
N SER A 303 -12.30 75.35 -39.30
CA SER A 303 -11.88 74.62 -38.10
C SER A 303 -13.10 74.11 -37.32
N ILE A 304 -14.10 74.95 -37.07
CA ILE A 304 -15.33 74.55 -36.38
C ILE A 304 -16.07 73.44 -37.14
N ARG A 305 -16.28 73.60 -38.46
CA ARG A 305 -16.96 72.58 -39.28
C ARG A 305 -16.19 71.26 -39.32
N SER A 306 -14.86 71.34 -39.47
CA SER A 306 -13.98 70.17 -39.49
C SER A 306 -14.03 69.43 -38.16
N ALA A 307 -13.89 70.15 -37.04
CA ALA A 307 -13.94 69.58 -35.70
C ALA A 307 -15.29 68.93 -35.39
N LYS A 308 -16.41 69.54 -35.81
CA LYS A 308 -17.74 68.93 -35.70
C LYS A 308 -17.84 67.59 -36.45
N ASN A 309 -17.42 67.56 -37.71
CA ASN A 309 -17.47 66.33 -38.52
C ASN A 309 -16.58 65.23 -37.92
N CYS A 310 -15.39 65.59 -37.43
CA CYS A 310 -14.49 64.68 -36.74
C CYS A 310 -15.09 64.16 -35.42
N PHE A 311 -15.76 65.03 -34.66
CA PHE A 311 -16.50 64.65 -33.45
C PHE A 311 -17.60 63.63 -33.75
N ASP A 312 -18.47 63.90 -34.74
CA ASP A 312 -19.57 63.01 -35.12
C ASP A 312 -19.05 61.62 -35.55
N TYR A 313 -17.94 61.61 -36.31
CA TYR A 313 -17.26 60.37 -36.69
C TYR A 313 -16.68 59.62 -35.47
N SER A 314 -15.90 60.30 -34.62
CA SER A 314 -15.29 59.71 -33.42
C SER A 314 -16.33 59.18 -32.44
N GLN A 315 -17.45 59.89 -32.26
CA GLN A 315 -18.56 59.43 -31.43
C GLN A 315 -19.16 58.12 -31.96
N ARG A 316 -19.41 58.02 -33.27
CA ARG A 316 -19.92 56.80 -33.89
C ARG A 316 -18.95 55.63 -33.72
N MET A 317 -17.66 55.87 -33.94
CA MET A 317 -16.63 54.85 -33.78
C MET A 317 -16.51 54.37 -32.33
N PHE A 318 -16.63 55.27 -31.36
CA PHE A 318 -16.64 54.92 -29.94
C PHE A 318 -17.84 54.07 -29.54
N ARG A 319 -19.05 54.42 -30.00
CA ARG A 319 -20.25 53.60 -29.77
C ARG A 319 -20.09 52.19 -30.35
N GLN A 320 -19.56 52.08 -31.56
CA GLN A 320 -19.30 50.78 -32.19
C GLN A 320 -18.26 49.97 -31.40
N TYR A 321 -17.20 50.62 -30.91
CA TYR A 321 -16.20 49.99 -30.07
C TYR A 321 -16.82 49.42 -28.78
N LEU A 322 -17.67 50.18 -28.09
CA LEU A 322 -18.34 49.73 -26.87
C LEU A 322 -19.26 48.53 -27.08
N ILE A 323 -19.99 48.47 -28.20
CA ILE A 323 -20.85 47.32 -28.54
C ILE A 323 -20.02 46.04 -28.71
N ASN A 324 -18.81 46.17 -29.26
CA ASN A 324 -17.94 45.03 -29.58
C ASN A 324 -17.02 44.61 -28.41
N THR A 325 -17.16 45.25 -27.26
CA THR A 325 -16.25 45.08 -26.14
C THR A 325 -16.98 44.49 -24.94
N ASN A 326 -16.41 43.41 -24.38
CA ASN A 326 -16.93 42.76 -23.18
C ASN A 326 -16.26 43.35 -21.93
N LEU A 327 -16.85 43.12 -20.74
CA LEU A 327 -16.28 43.57 -19.45
C LEU A 327 -16.23 45.08 -19.25
N THR A 328 -17.10 45.82 -19.93
CA THR A 328 -17.23 47.27 -19.73
C THR A 328 -17.90 47.53 -18.39
N ASP A 329 -17.18 48.24 -17.51
CA ASP A 329 -17.76 48.72 -16.26
C ASP A 329 -18.93 49.68 -16.56
N ARG A 330 -20.06 49.44 -15.88
CA ARG A 330 -21.28 50.21 -16.10
C ARG A 330 -21.12 51.69 -15.75
N ARG A 331 -20.40 52.00 -14.67
CA ARG A 331 -20.18 53.38 -14.24
C ARG A 331 -19.25 54.13 -15.19
N LEU A 332 -18.24 53.44 -15.73
CA LEU A 332 -17.39 53.97 -16.80
C LEU A 332 -18.22 54.31 -18.04
N TYR A 333 -19.07 53.38 -18.48
CA TYR A 333 -19.99 53.60 -19.60
C TYR A 333 -20.90 54.80 -19.37
N ASP A 334 -21.60 54.84 -18.22
CA ASP A 334 -22.55 55.90 -17.90
C ASP A 334 -21.88 57.29 -17.87
N THR A 335 -20.67 57.37 -17.31
CA THR A 335 -19.89 58.61 -17.22
C THR A 335 -19.43 59.08 -18.61
N CYS A 336 -18.86 58.18 -19.42
CA CYS A 336 -18.47 58.52 -20.80
C CYS A 336 -19.69 58.95 -21.63
N SER A 337 -20.82 58.23 -21.52
CA SER A 337 -22.04 58.53 -22.26
C SER A 337 -22.60 59.90 -21.91
N LYS A 338 -22.60 60.27 -20.62
CA LYS A 338 -23.04 61.60 -20.18
C LYS A 338 -22.17 62.71 -20.78
N LEU A 339 -20.84 62.61 -20.64
CA LEU A 339 -19.92 63.61 -21.17
C LEU A 339 -20.00 63.73 -22.70
N ILE A 340 -20.18 62.61 -23.41
CA ILE A 340 -20.42 62.61 -24.87
C ILE A 340 -21.72 63.34 -25.21
N THR A 341 -22.76 63.17 -24.41
CA THR A 341 -24.05 63.85 -24.61
C THR A 341 -23.89 65.36 -24.42
N ASP A 342 -23.20 65.79 -23.37
CA ASP A 342 -22.91 67.21 -23.11
C ASP A 342 -22.11 67.84 -24.28
N MET A 343 -21.08 67.15 -24.78
CA MET A 343 -20.35 67.58 -25.98
C MET A 343 -21.25 67.66 -27.21
N SER A 344 -22.09 66.64 -27.42
CA SER A 344 -22.96 66.53 -28.59
C SER A 344 -24.01 67.65 -28.63
N ASN A 345 -24.54 68.06 -27.47
CA ASN A 345 -25.50 69.15 -27.36
C ASN A 345 -24.89 70.48 -27.82
N LEU A 346 -23.65 70.81 -27.39
CA LEU A 346 -22.99 72.05 -27.79
C LEU A 346 -22.47 72.01 -29.24
N MET A 347 -21.93 70.88 -29.70
CA MET A 347 -21.43 70.70 -31.07
C MET A 347 -22.53 70.79 -32.14
N ASN A 348 -23.78 70.54 -31.75
CA ASN A 348 -24.95 70.62 -32.64
C ASN A 348 -25.86 71.81 -32.32
N ALA A 349 -25.41 72.78 -31.53
CA ALA A 349 -26.17 73.99 -31.24
C ALA A 349 -26.44 74.77 -32.54
N ASP A 350 -27.70 75.19 -32.74
CA ASP A 350 -28.12 75.95 -33.93
C ASP A 350 -27.38 77.30 -34.01
N GLU A 351 -27.02 77.85 -32.85
CA GLU A 351 -26.21 79.06 -32.71
C GLU A 351 -24.82 78.89 -33.34
N LEU A 352 -24.18 77.73 -33.15
CA LEU A 352 -22.85 77.42 -33.70
C LEU A 352 -22.91 77.34 -35.23
N LEU A 353 -23.93 76.66 -35.77
CA LEU A 353 -24.17 76.60 -37.21
C LEU A 353 -24.50 77.98 -37.80
N SER A 354 -25.27 78.78 -37.06
CA SER A 354 -25.66 80.13 -37.47
C SER A 354 -24.45 81.06 -37.57
N ILE A 355 -23.51 80.99 -36.62
CA ILE A 355 -22.22 81.72 -36.71
C ILE A 355 -21.48 81.30 -37.98
N CYS A 356 -21.26 80.00 -38.19
CA CYS A 356 -20.50 79.51 -39.34
C CYS A 356 -21.12 79.86 -40.71
N ASN A 357 -22.44 80.02 -40.79
CA ASN A 357 -23.15 80.22 -42.07
C ASN A 357 -23.49 81.68 -42.37
N ASN A 358 -23.71 82.50 -41.33
CA ASN A 358 -24.27 83.85 -41.49
C ASN A 358 -23.29 84.96 -41.10
N LEU A 359 -22.33 84.71 -40.20
CA LEU A 359 -21.31 85.70 -39.85
C LEU A 359 -20.38 86.06 -41.02
N PRO A 360 -19.87 85.11 -41.85
CA PRO A 360 -19.07 85.47 -43.03
C PRO A 360 -19.80 86.45 -43.94
N LYS A 361 -21.07 86.15 -44.25
CA LYS A 361 -21.93 87.00 -45.08
C LYS A 361 -22.18 88.38 -44.44
N ALA A 362 -22.23 88.46 -43.12
CA ALA A 362 -22.40 89.74 -42.43
C ALA A 362 -21.15 90.61 -42.53
N ILE A 363 -19.96 90.00 -42.47
CA ILE A 363 -18.66 90.66 -42.67
C ILE A 363 -18.54 91.15 -44.12
N ASP A 364 -18.80 90.28 -45.11
CA ASP A 364 -18.71 90.63 -46.54
C ASP A 364 -19.63 91.78 -46.97
N ASN A 365 -20.72 92.01 -46.23
CA ASN A 365 -21.72 93.04 -46.51
C ASN A 365 -21.66 94.23 -45.53
N ASP A 366 -20.58 94.38 -44.75
CA ASP A 366 -20.36 95.44 -43.77
C ASP A 366 -21.53 95.66 -42.78
N ARG A 367 -22.23 94.57 -42.41
CA ARG A 367 -23.40 94.62 -41.51
C ARG A 367 -22.97 94.61 -40.05
N LEU A 368 -22.42 95.73 -39.58
CA LEU A 368 -21.79 95.87 -38.27
C LEU A 368 -22.66 95.39 -37.10
N GLU A 369 -23.95 95.72 -37.08
CA GLU A 369 -24.87 95.30 -36.01
C GLU A 369 -25.09 93.78 -35.99
N VAL A 370 -25.06 93.14 -37.16
CA VAL A 370 -25.20 91.68 -37.29
C VAL A 370 -23.89 90.99 -36.88
N VAL A 371 -22.73 91.58 -37.20
CA VAL A 371 -21.41 91.12 -36.75
C VAL A 371 -21.32 91.16 -35.23
N LYS A 372 -21.67 92.29 -34.60
CA LYS A 372 -21.71 92.42 -33.13
C LYS A 372 -22.69 91.44 -32.48
N LYS A 373 -23.86 91.19 -33.11
CA LYS A 373 -24.83 90.19 -32.62
C LYS A 373 -24.23 88.79 -32.60
N TYR A 374 -23.63 88.34 -33.70
CA TYR A 374 -22.99 87.02 -33.75
C TYR A 374 -21.73 86.94 -32.89
N GLY A 375 -21.00 88.05 -32.69
CA GLY A 375 -19.92 88.14 -31.71
C GLY A 375 -20.39 87.85 -30.28
N LYS A 376 -21.56 88.39 -29.88
CA LYS A 376 -22.18 88.06 -28.58
C LYS A 376 -22.63 86.61 -28.49
N THR A 377 -23.16 86.05 -29.58
CA THR A 377 -23.49 84.61 -29.65
C THR A 377 -22.24 83.74 -29.53
N ALA A 378 -21.14 84.14 -30.20
CA ALA A 378 -19.84 83.47 -30.09
C ALA A 378 -19.27 83.55 -28.67
N ASP A 379 -19.45 84.68 -27.97
CA ASP A 379 -19.06 84.82 -26.55
C ASP A 379 -19.86 83.89 -25.63
N SER A 380 -21.18 83.80 -25.82
CA SER A 380 -22.02 82.86 -25.05
C SER A 380 -21.56 81.42 -25.24
N LEU A 381 -21.40 80.99 -26.50
CA LEU A 381 -20.93 79.64 -26.81
C LEU A 381 -19.51 79.40 -26.31
N TYR A 382 -18.61 80.38 -26.43
CA TYR A 382 -17.25 80.30 -25.88
C TYR A 382 -17.27 80.01 -24.37
N ASN A 383 -18.14 80.68 -23.61
CA ASN A 383 -18.29 80.46 -22.17
C ASN A 383 -18.90 79.08 -21.84
N GLU A 384 -19.86 78.61 -22.65
CA GLU A 384 -20.43 77.25 -22.53
C GLU A 384 -19.39 76.17 -22.84
N PHE A 385 -18.61 76.32 -23.92
CA PHE A 385 -17.50 75.44 -24.26
C PHE A 385 -16.37 75.48 -23.22
N SER A 386 -16.12 76.63 -22.59
CA SER A 386 -15.19 76.75 -21.46
C SER A 386 -15.65 75.91 -20.26
N THR A 387 -16.94 76.00 -19.92
CA THR A 387 -17.57 75.19 -18.86
C THR A 387 -17.50 73.70 -19.18
N LEU A 388 -17.83 73.33 -20.42
CA LEU A 388 -17.73 71.95 -20.90
C LEU A 388 -16.29 71.43 -20.78
N ARG A 389 -15.29 72.21 -21.20
CA ARG A 389 -13.87 71.81 -21.12
C ARG A 389 -13.43 71.53 -19.67
N ASN A 390 -13.83 72.37 -18.73
CA ASN A 390 -13.58 72.13 -17.30
C ASN A 390 -14.28 70.86 -16.80
N SER A 391 -15.53 70.62 -17.23
CA SER A 391 -16.26 69.39 -16.91
C SER A 391 -15.58 68.15 -17.48
N LEU A 392 -15.08 68.22 -18.72
CA LEU A 392 -14.35 67.13 -19.37
C LEU A 392 -13.04 66.83 -18.66
N GLU A 393 -12.26 67.85 -18.28
CA GLU A 393 -11.01 67.66 -17.54
C GLU A 393 -11.25 67.00 -16.17
N ASN A 394 -12.27 67.47 -15.43
CA ASN A 394 -12.64 66.90 -14.15
C ASN A 394 -13.18 65.48 -14.30
N GLY A 395 -14.05 65.24 -15.28
CA GLY A 395 -14.59 63.92 -15.60
C GLY A 395 -13.49 62.93 -15.98
N PHE A 396 -12.51 63.36 -16.78
CA PHE A 396 -11.38 62.52 -17.17
C PHE A 396 -10.50 62.13 -15.97
N LYS A 397 -10.18 63.08 -15.09
CA LYS A 397 -9.46 62.78 -13.83
C LYS A 397 -10.24 61.79 -12.97
N GLN A 398 -11.55 61.96 -12.84
CA GLN A 398 -12.39 61.02 -12.09
C GLN A 398 -12.42 59.61 -12.71
N LEU A 399 -12.50 59.51 -14.04
CA LEU A 399 -12.46 58.23 -14.75
C LEU A 399 -11.13 57.50 -14.54
N GLN A 400 -10.00 58.22 -14.63
CA GLN A 400 -8.69 57.65 -14.38
C GLN A 400 -8.55 57.15 -12.93
N ILE A 401 -8.95 57.95 -11.95
CA ILE A 401 -8.85 57.57 -10.52
C ILE A 401 -9.76 56.36 -10.20
N SER A 402 -10.97 56.33 -10.75
CA SER A 402 -11.99 55.34 -10.37
C SER A 402 -11.79 53.98 -11.02
N HIS A 403 -11.19 53.93 -12.22
CA HIS A 403 -11.11 52.71 -13.02
C HIS A 403 -9.69 52.24 -13.33
N LEU A 404 -8.69 53.09 -13.11
CA LEU A 404 -7.29 52.73 -13.26
C LEU A 404 -6.66 52.74 -11.86
N PRO A 405 -6.41 51.57 -11.24
CA PRO A 405 -5.67 51.56 -9.99
C PRO A 405 -4.31 52.22 -10.24
N SER A 406 -3.93 53.14 -9.35
CA SER A 406 -2.56 53.67 -9.28
C SER A 406 -1.62 52.48 -9.35
N ALA A 407 -0.63 52.55 -10.25
CA ALA A 407 0.31 51.46 -10.48
C ALA A 407 0.76 50.88 -9.13
N PRO A 408 0.61 49.57 -8.87
CA PRO A 408 1.18 48.98 -7.67
C PRO A 408 2.68 49.32 -7.71
N SER A 409 3.14 49.97 -6.64
CA SER A 409 4.57 50.18 -6.42
C SER A 409 5.27 48.84 -6.66
N SER A 410 6.42 48.91 -7.32
CA SER A 410 7.24 47.80 -7.81
C SER A 410 7.79 46.85 -6.72
N GLN A 411 7.15 46.78 -5.55
CA GLN A 411 7.53 45.93 -4.42
C GLN A 411 7.07 44.46 -4.55
N HIS A 412 6.22 44.10 -5.51
CA HIS A 412 5.79 42.70 -5.73
C HIS A 412 6.60 41.91 -6.78
N ARG A 413 7.68 42.47 -7.34
CA ARG A 413 8.57 41.72 -8.27
C ARG A 413 9.72 40.95 -7.59
N ALA A 414 9.80 40.95 -6.27
CA ALA A 414 10.93 40.36 -5.54
C ALA A 414 10.52 39.23 -4.57
N ILE A 415 9.56 38.38 -4.94
CA ILE A 415 9.34 37.09 -4.27
C ILE A 415 9.03 36.06 -5.36
N GLU A 416 10.06 35.66 -6.10
CA GLU A 416 10.17 34.38 -6.83
C GLU A 416 11.56 34.35 -7.48
N GLN A 417 12.58 34.11 -6.64
CA GLN A 417 13.84 33.44 -7.02
C GLN A 417 14.19 32.43 -5.94
#